data_AF-A0A0C9VDA2-F1
#
_entry.id   AF-A0A0C9VDA2-F1
#
_cell.length_a   1.000
_cell.length_b   1.000
_cell.length_c   1.000
_cell.angle_alpha   90.00
_cell.angle_beta   90.00
_cell.angle_gamma   90.00
#
_symmetry.space_group_name_H-M   'P 1'
#
loop_
_entity.id
_entity.type
_entity.pdbx_description
1 polymer ?
#
loop_
_entity_poly.entity_id
_entity_poly.type
_entity_poly.pdbx_seq_one_letter_code
_entity_poly.pdbx_strand_id
1 'polypeptide(L)'
;MAYCNRCEQGFNSLPVLWHHEATSPRHHICADFRVDFASWVGLEHCIQTPKHAYCRLCQTHIDDEEDLDDHYGVEHYICSSCNKVSRSTISLLPNSLY
;
A
#
# COMPACT_ATOMS: atom_id res chain seq x y z
N MET A 1 -15.58 18.99 -6.68
CA MET A 1 -14.16 19.14 -7.04
C MET A 1 -13.42 17.91 -6.58
N ALA A 2 -12.55 17.37 -7.43
CA ALA A 2 -11.71 16.22 -7.13
C ALA A 2 -10.25 16.68 -7.07
N TYR A 3 -9.40 16.03 -6.30
CA TYR A 3 -8.02 16.48 -6.06
C TYR A 3 -7.07 15.29 -6.01
N CYS A 4 -5.96 15.37 -6.73
CA CYS A 4 -4.88 14.40 -6.67
C CYS A 4 -3.83 14.87 -5.66
N ASN A 5 -3.63 14.11 -4.58
CA ASN A 5 -2.64 14.46 -3.55
C ASN A 5 -1.19 14.33 -4.04
N ARG A 6 -0.90 13.37 -4.94
CA ARG A 6 0.46 13.14 -5.44
C ARG A 6 0.93 14.22 -6.42
N CYS A 7 0.03 14.69 -7.28
CA CYS A 7 0.32 15.71 -8.29
C CYS A 7 -0.09 17.12 -7.84
N GLU A 8 -0.65 17.25 -6.63
CA GLU A 8 -1.17 18.50 -6.06
C GLU A 8 -2.11 19.27 -7.01
N GLN A 9 -2.95 18.53 -7.73
CA GLN A 9 -3.76 19.07 -8.82
C GLN A 9 -5.26 18.88 -8.58
N GLY A 10 -6.01 19.97 -8.76
CA GLY A 10 -7.46 19.98 -8.73
C GLY A 10 -8.09 19.68 -10.08
N PHE A 11 -9.20 18.95 -10.06
CA PHE A 11 -10.00 18.57 -11.21
C PHE A 11 -11.45 18.98 -11.02
N ASN A 12 -12.10 19.35 -12.13
CA ASN A 12 -13.50 19.78 -12.14
C ASN A 12 -14.48 18.64 -11.84
N SER A 13 -14.08 17.38 -11.96
CA SER A 13 -14.92 16.22 -11.72
C SER A 13 -14.10 14.96 -11.35
N LEU A 14 -14.74 14.00 -10.67
CA LEU A 14 -14.13 12.70 -10.33
C LEU A 14 -13.72 11.87 -11.56
N PRO A 15 -14.51 11.78 -12.64
CA PRO A 15 -14.09 11.04 -13.84
C PRO A 15 -12.80 11.58 -14.46
N VAL A 16 -12.58 12.90 -14.41
CA VAL A 16 -11.35 13.52 -14.90
C VAL A 16 -10.17 13.21 -13.99
N LEU A 17 -10.37 13.19 -12.66
CA LEU A 17 -9.33 12.72 -11.72
C LEU A 17 -8.96 11.25 -12.00
N TRP A 18 -9.95 10.37 -12.19
CA TRP A 18 -9.69 8.96 -12.46
C TRP A 18 -8.94 8.76 -13.78
N HIS A 19 -9.32 9.50 -14.83
CA HIS A 19 -8.59 9.45 -16.09
C HIS A 19 -7.14 9.93 -15.93
N HIS A 20 -6.93 11.01 -15.15
CA HIS A 20 -5.58 11.48 -14.81
C HIS A 20 -4.78 10.40 -14.08
N GLU A 21 -5.33 9.81 -13.02
CA GLU A 21 -4.67 8.76 -12.23
C GLU A 21 -4.34 7.54 -13.08
N ALA A 22 -5.21 7.16 -14.01
CA ALA A 22 -5.02 5.98 -14.86
C ALA A 22 -4.00 6.17 -16.00
N THR A 23 -3.74 7.41 -16.44
CA THR A 23 -2.91 7.69 -17.63
C THR A 23 -1.61 8.41 -17.32
N SER A 24 -1.49 8.98 -16.12
CA SER A 24 -0.33 9.76 -15.73
C SER A 24 0.87 8.85 -15.42
N PRO A 25 2.06 9.14 -15.97
CA PRO A 25 3.27 8.38 -15.66
C PRO A 25 3.77 8.60 -14.22
N ARG A 26 3.13 9.51 -13.47
CA ARG A 26 3.38 9.71 -12.03
C ARG A 26 2.57 8.77 -11.14
N HIS A 27 1.63 8.04 -11.71
CA HIS A 27 0.80 7.09 -11.00
C HIS A 27 1.14 5.69 -11.46
N HIS A 28 1.28 4.77 -10.51
CA HIS A 28 1.61 3.37 -10.78
C HIS A 28 0.48 2.52 -10.20
N ILE A 29 -0.69 2.56 -10.84
CA ILE A 29 -1.91 1.99 -10.28
C ILE A 29 -2.13 0.57 -10.77
N CYS A 30 -2.36 -0.33 -9.82
CA CYS A 30 -2.74 -1.71 -10.09
C CYS A 30 -4.25 -1.76 -10.37
N ALA A 31 -4.66 -2.27 -11.54
CA ALA A 31 -6.05 -2.19 -12.00
C ALA A 31 -7.02 -2.99 -11.12
N ASP A 32 -6.56 -4.13 -10.59
CA ASP A 32 -7.37 -5.05 -9.79
C ASP A 32 -7.67 -4.50 -8.39
N PHE A 33 -6.66 -3.90 -7.74
CA PHE A 33 -6.76 -3.44 -6.36
C PHE A 33 -6.88 -1.91 -6.22
N ARG A 34 -6.74 -1.17 -7.33
CA ARG A 34 -6.74 0.31 -7.40
C ARG A 34 -5.79 0.98 -6.41
N VAL A 35 -4.66 0.34 -6.14
CA VAL A 35 -3.60 0.87 -5.29
C VAL A 35 -2.59 1.61 -6.15
N ASP A 36 -2.28 2.86 -5.77
CA ASP A 36 -1.24 3.68 -6.41
C ASP A 36 0.12 3.47 -5.72
N PHE A 37 1.02 2.79 -6.42
CA PHE A 37 2.36 2.52 -5.94
C PHE A 37 3.28 3.73 -6.13
N ALA A 38 4.24 3.91 -5.21
CA ALA A 38 5.21 5.01 -5.30
C ALA A 38 6.19 4.84 -6.48
N SER A 39 6.36 3.62 -6.98
CA SER A 39 7.28 3.28 -8.05
C SER A 39 6.71 2.23 -9.00
N TRP A 40 7.24 2.21 -10.23
CA TRP A 40 6.92 1.17 -11.23
C TRP A 40 7.26 -0.23 -10.72
N VAL A 41 8.34 -0.39 -9.96
CA VAL A 41 8.75 -1.68 -9.36
C VAL A 41 7.67 -2.23 -8.44
N GLY A 42 7.01 -1.37 -7.64
CA GLY A 42 5.90 -1.79 -6.78
C GLY A 42 4.66 -2.24 -7.59
N LEU A 43 4.38 -1.56 -8.71
CA LEU A 43 3.31 -1.98 -9.62
C LEU A 43 3.65 -3.28 -10.35
N GLU A 44 4.89 -3.42 -10.85
CA GLU A 44 5.35 -4.63 -11.53
C GLU A 44 5.21 -5.85 -10.60
N HIS A 45 5.60 -5.69 -9.34
CA HIS A 45 5.37 -6.72 -8.33
C HIS A 45 3.86 -6.95 -8.10
N CYS A 46 3.02 -5.91 -8.09
CA CYS A 46 1.54 -6.04 -8.07
C CYS A 46 0.95 -6.77 -9.29
N ILE A 47 1.66 -6.89 -10.40
CA ILE A 47 1.16 -7.59 -11.59
C ILE A 47 1.71 -9.02 -11.66
N GLN A 48 2.92 -9.25 -11.14
CA GLN A 48 3.61 -10.54 -11.25
C GLN A 48 3.21 -11.57 -10.19
N THR A 49 2.73 -11.16 -9.02
CA THR A 49 2.52 -12.06 -7.87
C THR A 49 1.04 -12.30 -7.57
N PRO A 50 0.29 -13.17 -8.27
CA PRO A 50 -1.19 -13.25 -8.24
C PRO A 50 -1.91 -13.39 -6.88
N LYS A 51 -1.17 -13.49 -5.77
CA LYS A 51 -1.65 -13.34 -4.41
C LYS A 51 -0.90 -12.18 -3.73
N HIS A 52 -1.47 -10.99 -3.75
CA HIS A 52 -0.81 -9.80 -3.21
C HIS A 52 -1.22 -9.51 -1.78
N ALA A 53 -0.52 -10.14 -0.84
CA ALA A 53 -0.49 -9.64 0.51
C ALA A 53 0.46 -8.45 0.60
N TYR A 54 -0.06 -7.22 0.51
CA TYR A 54 0.75 -5.99 0.56
C TYR A 54 0.47 -5.18 1.82
N CYS A 55 1.51 -4.97 2.63
CA CYS A 55 1.42 -4.09 3.77
C CYS A 55 1.71 -2.64 3.36
N ARG A 56 0.70 -1.77 3.43
CA ARG A 56 0.83 -0.34 3.11
C ARG A 56 1.67 0.46 4.11
N LEU A 57 1.79 -0.01 5.35
CA LEU A 57 2.52 0.67 6.42
C LEU A 57 4.03 0.37 6.37
N CYS A 58 4.38 -0.86 6.02
CA CYS A 58 5.76 -1.29 5.80
C CYS A 58 6.23 -1.09 4.35
N GLN A 59 5.29 -0.91 3.42
CA GLN A 59 5.54 -0.89 1.97
C GLN A 59 6.24 -2.16 1.49
N THR A 60 5.88 -3.31 2.07
CA THR A 60 6.47 -4.62 1.76
C THR A 60 5.41 -5.57 1.23
N HIS A 61 5.86 -6.44 0.33
CA HIS A 61 5.10 -7.58 -0.12
C HIS A 61 5.30 -8.74 0.85
N ILE A 62 4.25 -9.54 0.97
CA ILE A 62 4.13 -10.72 1.80
C ILE A 62 3.52 -11.80 0.92
N ASP A 63 3.89 -13.04 1.21
CA ASP A 63 3.66 -14.16 0.30
C ASP A 63 2.17 -14.47 0.08
N ASP A 64 1.36 -14.36 1.14
CA ASP A 64 -0.08 -14.68 1.10
C ASP A 64 -0.89 -13.83 2.10
N GLU A 65 -2.23 -13.74 1.91
CA GLU A 65 -3.12 -12.95 2.77
C GLU A 65 -3.10 -13.38 4.25
N GLU A 66 -2.86 -14.68 4.51
CA GLU A 66 -2.73 -15.21 5.87
C GLU A 66 -1.47 -14.64 6.56
N ASP A 67 -0.35 -14.60 5.84
CA ASP A 67 0.88 -13.97 6.32
C ASP A 67 0.73 -12.44 6.44
N LEU A 68 -0.15 -11.82 5.65
CA LEU A 68 -0.48 -10.39 5.84
C LEU A 68 -1.21 -10.16 7.14
N ASP A 69 -2.19 -11.01 7.48
CA ASP A 69 -2.94 -10.90 8.72
C ASP A 69 -2.02 -11.08 9.93
N ASP A 70 -1.14 -12.10 9.88
CA ASP A 70 -0.11 -12.31 10.90
C ASP A 70 0.85 -11.11 10.98
N HIS A 71 1.29 -10.57 9.84
CA HIS A 71 2.10 -9.35 9.80
C HIS A 71 1.40 -8.16 10.47
N TYR A 72 0.11 -7.96 10.24
CA TYR A 72 -0.66 -6.90 10.90
C TYR A 72 -0.85 -7.15 12.41
N GLY A 73 -0.86 -8.41 12.86
CA GLY A 73 -0.90 -8.78 14.27
C GLY A 73 0.45 -8.63 14.99
N VAL A 74 1.56 -8.82 14.29
CA VAL A 74 2.92 -8.83 14.86
C VAL A 74 3.61 -7.48 14.69
N GLU A 75 3.64 -6.94 13.47
CA GLU A 75 4.43 -5.75 13.11
C GLU A 75 3.64 -4.45 13.27
N HIS A 76 2.33 -4.54 13.52
CA HIS A 76 1.45 -3.39 13.66
C HIS A 76 0.63 -3.42 14.93
N TYR A 77 0.45 -2.23 15.51
CA TYR A 77 -0.40 -2.03 16.65
C TYR A 77 -1.77 -1.57 16.16
N ILE A 78 -2.81 -2.33 16.50
CA ILE A 78 -4.19 -1.99 16.22
C ILE A 78 -4.83 -1.43 17.49
N CYS A 79 -5.15 -0.14 17.47
CA CYS A 79 -5.89 0.53 18.54
C CYS A 79 -7.33 0.02 18.58
N SER A 80 -7.71 -0.82 19.54
CA SER A 80 -9.07 -1.40 19.62
C SER A 80 -10.19 -0.36 19.82
N SER A 81 -9.86 0.80 20.40
CA SER A 81 -10.82 1.88 20.66
C SER A 81 -11.03 2.81 19.46
N CYS A 82 -10.08 2.86 18.53
CA CYS A 82 -10.09 3.80 17.41
C CYS A 82 -9.91 3.16 16.04
N ASN A 83 -9.73 1.84 16.00
CA ASN A 83 -9.49 0.99 14.83
C ASN A 83 -8.40 1.53 13.90
N LYS A 84 -7.44 2.26 14.47
CA LYS A 84 -6.27 2.79 13.76
C LYS A 84 -5.12 1.83 13.90
N VAL A 85 -4.46 1.58 12.78
CA VAL A 85 -3.27 0.74 12.70
C VAL A 85 -2.04 1.65 12.62
N SER A 86 -1.08 1.43 13.50
CA SER A 86 0.21 2.13 13.50
C SER A 86 1.35 1.13 13.45
N ARG A 87 2.48 1.52 12.87
CA ARG A 87 3.70 0.69 12.89
C ARG A 87 4.11 0.46 14.34
N SER A 88 4.21 -0.81 14.76
CA SER A 88 4.77 -1.14 16.07
C SER A 88 6.25 -0.80 16.03
N THR A 89 6.75 -0.06 17.02
CA THR A 89 8.20 0.19 17.17
C THR A 89 8.94 -1.01 17.76
N ILE A 90 8.42 -2.23 17.57
CA ILE A 90 9.12 -3.46 17.94
C ILE A 90 10.24 -3.60 16.91
N SER A 91 11.32 -2.91 17.23
CA SER A 91 12.59 -3.01 16.54
C SER A 91 12.99 -4.48 16.59
N LEU A 92 13.21 -5.05 15.42
CA LEU A 92 13.92 -6.31 15.22
C LEU A 92 15.03 -6.43 16.27
N LEU A 93 14.81 -7.24 17.31
CA LEU A 93 15.95 -7.93 17.90
C LEU A 93 16.38 -8.93 16.81
N PRO A 94 17.58 -8.81 16.24
CA PRO A 94 18.07 -9.84 15.36
C PRO A 94 18.14 -11.12 16.19
N ASN A 95 17.33 -12.11 15.82
CA ASN A 95 17.63 -13.50 16.12
C ASN A 95 18.94 -13.85 15.40
N SER A 96 20.07 -13.57 16.04
CA SER A 96 21.29 -14.36 15.86
C SER A 96 21.44 -15.20 17.12
N LEU A 97 20.93 -16.42 17.02
CA LEU A 97 21.37 -17.54 17.83
C LEU A 97 22.83 -17.84 17.46
N TYR A 98 23.63 -18.07 18.50
CA TYR A 98 25.05 -18.48 18.57
C TYR A 98 26.13 -17.42 18.38
#